data_AF-A0A7C5MFI0-F1
#
_entry.id   AF-A0A7C5MFI0-F1
#
_cell.length_a   1.000
_cell.length_b   1.000
_cell.length_c   1.000
_cell.angle_alpha   90.00
_cell.angle_beta   90.00
_cell.angle_gamma   90.00
#
_symmetry.space_group_name_H-M   'P 1'
#
loop_
_entity.id
_entity.type
_entity.pdbx_description
1 polymer ?
#
loop_
_entity_poly.entity_id
_entity_poly.type
_entity_poly.pdbx_seq_one_letter_code
_entity_poly.pdbx_strand_id
1 'polypeptide(L)'
;MQPVDQVTLTGIVHAATTDVFATMLEMELTPQAPYVQHVPPPPTEGVVSLIGLAGKWVGTGSVFCSAPFACQISSRMLMADFCAVNDEVLDAVAEVTNMVLGNVKTGLEEHLGP
;
A
#
# COMPACT_ATOMS: atom_id res chain seq x y z
N MET A 1 -2.53 -22.84 -10.50
CA MET A 1 -2.71 -21.46 -10.03
C MET A 1 -3.49 -20.74 -11.12
N GLN A 2 -4.75 -20.36 -10.90
CA GLN A 2 -5.47 -19.54 -11.89
C GLN A 2 -4.78 -18.18 -11.94
N PRO A 3 -4.28 -17.74 -13.11
CA PRO A 3 -3.67 -16.44 -13.23
C PRO A 3 -4.75 -15.37 -13.03
N VAL A 4 -4.51 -14.45 -12.09
CA VAL A 4 -5.26 -13.20 -11.98
C VAL A 4 -4.75 -12.32 -13.10
N ASP A 5 -5.65 -11.83 -13.94
CA ASP A 5 -5.27 -10.92 -15.00
C ASP A 5 -4.85 -9.56 -14.41
N GLN A 6 -3.98 -8.86 -15.12
CA GLN A 6 -3.41 -7.60 -14.65
C GLN A 6 -4.48 -6.52 -14.41
N VAL A 7 -5.57 -6.53 -15.20
CA VAL A 7 -6.64 -5.51 -15.08
C VAL A 7 -7.37 -5.69 -13.75
N THR A 8 -7.74 -6.93 -13.42
CA THR A 8 -8.37 -7.26 -12.14
C THR A 8 -7.46 -6.91 -10.96
N LEU A 9 -6.18 -7.31 -11.01
CA LEU A 9 -5.23 -7.01 -9.94
C LEU A 9 -5.05 -5.50 -9.72
N THR A 10 -4.87 -4.73 -10.81
CA THR A 10 -4.75 -3.28 -10.71
C THR A 10 -6.03 -2.65 -10.15
N GLY A 11 -7.20 -3.10 -10.58
CA GLY A 11 -8.48 -2.63 -10.06
C GLY A 11 -8.61 -2.83 -8.55
N ILE A 12 -8.27 -4.03 -8.06
CA ILE A 12 -8.29 -4.36 -6.63
C ILE A 12 -7.31 -3.47 -5.86
N VAL A 13 -6.08 -3.30 -6.34
CA VAL A 13 -5.06 -2.46 -5.68
C VAL A 13 -5.49 -1.00 -5.64
N HIS A 14 -6.05 -0.46 -6.72
CA HIS A 14 -6.53 0.91 -6.76
C HIS A 14 -7.68 1.15 -5.78
N ALA A 15 -8.67 0.26 -5.75
CA ALA A 15 -9.79 0.35 -4.83
C ALA A 15 -9.31 0.29 -3.37
N ALA A 16 -8.55 -0.76 -3.02
CA ALA A 16 -8.03 -0.95 -1.67
C ALA A 16 -7.19 0.24 -1.18
N THR A 17 -6.33 0.79 -2.04
CA THR A 17 -5.48 1.93 -1.69
C THR A 17 -6.32 3.20 -1.52
N THR A 18 -7.25 3.47 -2.45
CA THR A 18 -8.08 4.67 -2.39
C THR A 18 -9.00 4.65 -1.18
N ASP A 19 -9.61 3.51 -0.87
CA ASP A 19 -10.53 3.36 0.26
C ASP A 19 -9.82 3.60 1.60
N VAL A 20 -8.63 3.02 1.79
CA VAL A 20 -7.85 3.22 3.02
C VAL A 20 -7.42 4.68 3.16
N PHE A 21 -6.90 5.30 2.09
CA PHE A 21 -6.46 6.69 2.16
C PHE A 21 -7.63 7.67 2.36
N ALA A 22 -8.76 7.45 1.72
CA ALA A 22 -9.95 8.28 1.89
C ALA A 22 -10.53 8.14 3.31
N THR A 23 -10.59 6.91 3.83
CA THR A 23 -11.25 6.62 5.13
C THR A 23 -10.35 6.92 6.32
N MET A 24 -9.08 6.53 6.27
CA MET A 24 -8.17 6.61 7.42
C MET A 24 -7.37 7.91 7.45
N LEU A 25 -7.15 8.53 6.29
CA LEU A 25 -6.28 9.69 6.15
C LEU A 25 -7.02 10.91 5.57
N GLU A 26 -8.32 10.82 5.30
CA GLU A 26 -9.11 11.87 4.63
C GLU A 26 -8.39 12.44 3.40
N MET A 27 -7.74 11.55 2.64
CA MET A 27 -6.90 11.90 1.50
C MET A 27 -7.44 11.28 0.22
N GLU A 28 -7.71 12.12 -0.78
CA GLU A 28 -8.05 11.67 -2.12
C GLU A 28 -6.76 11.37 -2.91
N LEU A 29 -6.66 10.14 -3.41
CA LEU A 29 -5.56 9.72 -4.28
C LEU A 29 -5.98 9.74 -5.74
N THR A 30 -5.05 10.15 -6.61
CA THR A 30 -5.21 10.01 -8.06
C THR A 30 -4.33 8.86 -8.56
N PRO A 31 -4.91 7.69 -8.89
CA PRO A 31 -4.13 6.56 -9.38
C PRO A 31 -3.48 6.88 -10.74
N GLN A 32 -2.26 6.40 -10.93
CA GLN A 32 -1.55 6.49 -12.20
C GLN A 32 -1.67 5.19 -13.00
N ALA A 33 -1.21 5.22 -14.25
CA ALA A 33 -1.19 4.02 -15.09
C ALA A 33 -0.29 2.94 -14.45
N PRO A 34 -0.78 1.70 -14.31
CA PRO A 34 0.04 0.60 -13.79
C PRO A 34 1.18 0.30 -14.75
N TYR A 35 2.34 -0.10 -14.22
CA TYR A 35 3.48 -0.51 -15.00
C TYR A 35 4.17 -1.72 -14.35
N VAL A 36 4.88 -2.50 -15.17
CA VAL A 36 5.78 -3.56 -14.69
C VAL A 36 7.15 -2.96 -14.50
N GLN A 37 7.66 -3.02 -13.27
CA GLN A 37 8.99 -2.49 -12.96
C GLN A 37 10.09 -3.43 -13.48
N HIS A 38 10.76 -3.04 -14.56
CA HIS A 38 11.88 -3.78 -15.13
C HIS A 38 13.25 -3.39 -14.55
N VAL A 39 13.37 -2.15 -14.07
CA VAL A 39 14.60 -1.59 -13.50
C VAL A 39 14.29 -1.17 -12.07
N PRO A 40 15.11 -1.56 -11.08
CA PRO A 40 14.96 -1.07 -9.71
C PRO A 40 14.96 0.47 -9.70
N PRO A 41 14.15 1.11 -8.87
CA PRO A 41 14.19 2.56 -8.75
C PRO A 41 15.58 2.97 -8.25
N PRO A 42 16.06 4.17 -8.61
CA PRO A 42 17.26 4.69 -7.98
C PRO A 42 17.09 4.72 -6.45
N PRO A 43 18.18 4.61 -5.67
CA PRO A 43 18.12 4.77 -4.22
C PRO A 43 17.45 6.09 -3.92
N THR A 44 16.32 6.01 -3.23
CA THR A 44 15.48 7.16 -2.89
C THR A 44 15.38 7.23 -1.38
N GLU A 45 15.54 8.44 -0.84
CA GLU A 45 15.29 8.69 0.57
C GLU A 45 13.78 8.56 0.83
N GLY A 46 13.38 7.53 1.56
CA GLY A 46 11.98 7.20 1.74
C GLY A 46 11.73 6.04 2.68
N VAL A 47 10.46 5.69 2.82
CA VAL A 47 9.97 4.58 3.64
C VAL A 47 9.43 3.51 2.70
N VAL A 48 9.88 2.27 2.90
CA VAL A 48 9.33 1.07 2.27
C VAL A 48 8.74 0.21 3.36
N SER A 49 7.46 -0.15 3.21
CA SER A 49 6.82 -1.18 4.00
C SER A 49 6.49 -2.37 3.11
N LEU A 50 6.69 -3.58 3.63
CA LEU A 50 6.68 -4.82 2.86
C LEU A 50 5.91 -5.89 3.63
N ILE A 51 4.95 -6.55 2.98
CA ILE A 51 4.18 -7.64 3.57
C ILE A 51 4.25 -8.86 2.64
N GLY A 52 4.63 -9.99 3.22
CA GLY A 52 4.56 -11.29 2.56
C GLY A 52 3.12 -11.79 2.51
N LEU A 53 2.68 -12.20 1.32
CA LEU A 53 1.40 -12.85 1.09
C LEU A 53 1.66 -14.36 0.92
N ALA A 54 0.93 -15.17 1.68
CA ALA A 54 1.00 -16.63 1.60
C ALA A 54 -0.40 -17.23 1.51
N GLY A 55 -0.54 -18.29 0.70
CA GLY A 55 -1.81 -18.97 0.44
C GLY A 55 -1.88 -19.52 -0.98
N LYS A 56 -3.08 -19.55 -1.56
CA LYS A 56 -3.28 -19.87 -3.00
C LYS A 56 -2.48 -18.95 -3.93
N TRP A 57 -2.25 -17.72 -3.47
CA TRP A 57 -1.35 -16.76 -4.06
C TRP A 57 -0.19 -16.52 -3.09
N VAL A 58 1.02 -16.56 -3.61
CA VAL A 58 2.26 -16.31 -2.87
C VAL A 58 2.98 -15.17 -3.54
N GLY A 59 3.38 -14.18 -2.76
CA GLY A 59 4.08 -13.03 -3.28
C GLY A 59 4.34 -12.01 -2.19
N THR A 60 4.67 -10.81 -2.63
CA THR A 60 5.01 -9.71 -1.74
C THR A 60 4.25 -8.48 -2.20
N GLY A 61 3.53 -7.85 -1.28
CA GLY A 61 3.02 -6.50 -1.47
C GLY A 61 3.95 -5.49 -0.82
N SER A 62 4.13 -4.33 -1.43
CA SER A 62 4.93 -3.26 -0.87
C SER A 62 4.29 -1.90 -1.10
N VAL A 63 4.47 -1.01 -0.13
CA VAL A 63 4.13 0.40 -0.24
C VAL A 63 5.43 1.19 -0.09
N PHE A 64 5.68 2.08 -1.05
CA PHE A 64 6.83 2.96 -1.05
C PHE A 64 6.36 4.41 -1.08
N CYS A 65 6.96 5.24 -0.23
CA CYS A 65 6.72 6.68 -0.24
C CYS A 65 7.96 7.46 0.18
N SER A 66 7.98 8.75 -0.16
CA SER A 66 9.01 9.67 0.30
C SER A 66 8.89 9.92 1.81
N ALA A 67 10.01 10.25 2.46
CA ALA A 67 10.01 10.57 3.89
C ALA A 67 9.02 11.70 4.29
N PRO A 68 8.87 12.79 3.51
CA PRO A 68 7.86 13.81 3.80
C PRO A 68 6.42 13.27 3.71
N PHE A 69 6.14 12.38 2.75
CA PHE A 69 4.81 11.79 2.62
C PHE A 69 4.51 10.78 3.73
N ALA A 70 5.51 10.00 4.16
CA ALA A 70 5.40 9.15 5.34
C ALA A 70 5.00 9.98 6.58
N CYS A 71 5.70 11.10 6.82
CA CYS A 71 5.34 12.01 7.92
C CYS A 71 3.91 12.55 7.78
N GLN A 72 3.47 12.88 6.56
CA GLN A 72 2.10 13.33 6.30
C GLN A 72 1.05 12.24 6.57
N ILE A 73 1.31 11.00 6.16
CA ILE A 73 0.46 9.84 6.47
C ILE A 73 0.30 9.72 7.98
N SER A 74 1.41 9.66 8.70
CA SER A 74 1.43 9.49 10.16
C SER A 74 0.76 10.66 10.87
N SER A 75 0.95 11.89 10.37
CA SER A 75 0.35 13.07 11.00
C SER A 75 -1.16 13.06 10.94
N ARG A 76 -1.72 12.60 9.81
CA ARG A 76 -3.17 12.44 9.68
C ARG A 76 -3.69 11.26 10.49
N MET A 77 -3.00 10.13 10.45
CA MET A 77 -3.42 8.92 11.15
C MET A 77 -3.41 9.07 12.68
N LEU A 78 -2.40 9.75 13.22
CA LEU A 78 -2.19 9.90 14.67
C LEU A 78 -2.67 11.25 15.21
N MET A 79 -3.16 12.15 14.34
CA MET A 79 -3.58 13.51 14.69
C MET A 79 -2.49 14.29 15.45
N ALA A 80 -1.24 14.15 15.02
CA ALA A 80 -0.05 14.78 15.62
C ALA A 80 0.93 15.24 14.52
N ASP A 81 1.75 16.25 14.76
CA ASP A 81 2.67 16.75 13.73
C ASP A 81 3.99 15.98 13.73
N PHE A 82 4.37 15.42 12.58
CA PHE A 82 5.67 14.78 12.36
C PHE A 82 6.49 15.53 11.31
N CYS A 83 7.73 15.87 11.65
CA CYS A 83 8.67 16.57 10.76
C CYS A 83 9.81 15.67 10.25
N ALA A 84 9.95 14.47 10.79
CA ALA A 84 10.98 13.51 10.43
C ALA A 84 10.48 12.08 10.68
N VAL A 85 11.04 11.13 9.94
CA VAL A 85 10.73 9.71 10.14
C VAL A 85 11.30 9.26 11.47
N ASN A 86 10.43 8.75 12.34
CA ASN A 86 10.74 8.12 13.62
C ASN A 86 9.93 6.80 13.73
N ASP A 87 10.03 6.13 14.88
CA ASP A 87 9.35 4.84 15.10
C ASP A 87 7.82 4.94 14.94
N GLU A 88 7.20 6.03 15.43
CA GLU A 88 5.76 6.27 15.27
C GLU A 88 5.36 6.44 13.79
N VAL A 89 6.21 7.11 13.00
CA VAL A 89 6.00 7.26 11.56
C VAL A 89 6.08 5.89 10.87
N LEU A 90 7.07 5.08 11.21
CA LEU A 90 7.24 3.74 10.66
C LEU A 90 6.06 2.84 11.00
N ASP A 91 5.58 2.88 12.25
CA ASP A 91 4.43 2.10 12.71
C ASP A 91 3.13 2.51 11.98
N ALA A 92 2.87 3.82 11.84
CA ALA A 92 1.70 4.30 11.11
C ALA A 92 1.73 3.89 9.63
N VAL A 93 2.89 3.98 8.96
CA VAL A 93 3.04 3.54 7.57
C VAL A 93 2.88 2.01 7.46
N ALA A 94 3.40 1.25 8.41
CA ALA A 94 3.22 -0.20 8.46
C ALA A 94 1.73 -0.55 8.60
N GLU A 95 0.98 0.17 9.43
CA GLU A 95 -0.45 -0.09 9.63
C GLU A 95 -1.30 0.29 8.41
N VAL A 96 -1.00 1.42 7.76
CA VAL A 96 -1.63 1.74 6.46
C VAL A 96 -1.33 0.65 5.43
N THR A 97 -0.10 0.14 5.41
CA THR A 97 0.28 -0.95 4.50
C THR A 97 -0.47 -2.24 4.82
N ASN A 98 -0.64 -2.58 6.09
CA ASN A 98 -1.45 -3.72 6.55
C ASN A 98 -2.89 -3.59 6.05
N MET A 99 -3.50 -2.42 6.21
CA MET A 99 -4.88 -2.19 5.77
C MET A 99 -5.03 -2.30 4.25
N VAL A 100 -4.13 -1.66 3.48
CA VAL A 100 -4.18 -1.72 2.01
C VAL A 100 -4.02 -3.16 1.52
N LEU A 101 -2.99 -3.86 1.98
CA LEU A 101 -2.69 -5.22 1.51
C LEU A 101 -3.68 -6.25 2.07
N GLY A 102 -4.27 -6.00 3.24
CA GLY A 102 -5.41 -6.74 3.77
C GLY A 102 -6.62 -6.65 2.83
N ASN A 103 -7.00 -5.43 2.43
CA ASN A 103 -8.10 -5.22 1.49
C ASN A 103 -7.81 -5.84 0.11
N VAL A 104 -6.55 -5.76 -0.37
CA VAL A 104 -6.13 -6.43 -1.61
C VAL A 104 -6.31 -7.94 -1.49
N LYS A 105 -5.88 -8.54 -0.38
CA LYS A 105 -6.05 -9.97 -0.14
C LYS A 105 -7.53 -10.37 -0.16
N THR A 106 -8.40 -9.63 0.51
CA THR A 106 -9.84 -9.88 0.49
C THR A 106 -10.41 -9.80 -0.92
N GLY A 107 -10.07 -8.77 -1.69
CA GLY A 107 -10.54 -8.64 -3.07
C GLY A 107 -10.05 -9.77 -3.99
N LEU A 108 -8.84 -10.29 -3.76
CA LEU A 108 -8.32 -11.46 -4.46
C LEU A 108 -9.06 -12.76 -4.07
N GLU A 109 -9.37 -12.94 -2.79
CA GLU A 109 -10.11 -14.11 -2.28
C GLU A 109 -11.54 -14.15 -2.84
N GLU A 110 -12.21 -13.01 -3.03
CA GLU A 110 -13.53 -12.94 -3.66
C GLU A 110 -13.52 -13.41 -5.12
N HIS A 111 -12.42 -13.15 -5.85
CA HIS A 111 -12.29 -13.54 -7.27
C HIS A 111 -11.80 -14.98 -7.47
N LEU A 112 -11.06 -15.53 -6.50
CA LEU A 112 -10.35 -16.83 -6.64
C LEU A 112 -10.86 -17.90 -5.66
N GLY A 113 -11.75 -17.53 -4.74
CA GLY A 113 -12.15 -18.34 -3.59
C GLY A 113 -11.06 -18.43 -2.52
N PRO A 114 -11.42 -18.80 -1.27
CA PRO A 114 -10.52 -18.84 -0.11
C PRO A 114 -9.37 -19.84 -0.28
#